data_AF-A0A7S3U5N9-F1
#
_entry.id   AF-A0A7S3U5N9-F1
#
_cell.length_a   1.000
_cell.length_b   1.000
_cell.length_c   1.000
_cell.angle_alpha   90.00
_cell.angle_beta   90.00
_cell.angle_gamma   90.00
#
_symmetry.space_group_name_H-M   'P 1'
#
loop_
_entity.id
_entity.type
_entity.pdbx_description
1 polymer ?
#
loop_
_entity_poly.entity_id
_entity_poly.type
_entity_poly.pdbx_seq_one_letter_code
_entity_poly.pdbx_strand_id
1 'polypeptide(L)'
;SWRSAMAAEADAVIVAIGNDLGWAREGHDAHPLYGTSVPTAQLKLVSAAAAAAKSPITVIVFTASPLDISAVLVNPNVGAVIHVGFPALAVLGLGPLLYGHRSPAGRLIQTIYPHDFAAQVSIFDMNMRPGLSAFPAPNCTLPREQCPRTTNPGRTHRFYTGKPVVPFGFGLSYSSFKYSFTNEPPPALSLDPLRRLLDHHAASGRTFLSKAGAAKE
;
A
#
# COMPACT_ATOMS: atom_id res chain seq x y z
N SER A 1 1.83 32.71 -2.00
CA SER A 1 2.18 32.36 -3.39
C SER A 1 0.93 32.48 -4.25
N TRP A 2 1.03 32.65 -5.58
CA TRP A 2 -0.16 32.76 -6.46
C TRP A 2 -1.09 31.53 -6.37
N ARG A 3 -0.53 30.34 -6.13
CA ARG A 3 -1.29 29.09 -5.93
C ARG A 3 -2.19 29.15 -4.68
N SER A 4 -1.68 29.75 -3.60
CA SER A 4 -2.45 29.96 -2.38
C SER A 4 -3.56 30.99 -2.58
N ALA A 5 -3.32 32.04 -3.39
CA ALA A 5 -4.36 33.02 -3.72
C ALA A 5 -5.51 32.37 -4.53
N MET A 6 -5.19 31.55 -5.53
CA MET A 6 -6.21 30.81 -6.27
C MET A 6 -7.01 29.85 -5.38
N ALA A 7 -6.34 29.16 -4.45
CA ALA A 7 -7.01 28.27 -3.50
C ALA A 7 -7.96 29.04 -2.56
N ALA A 8 -7.60 30.25 -2.16
CA ALA A 8 -8.42 31.10 -1.31
C ALA A 8 -9.64 31.70 -2.02
N GLU A 9 -9.61 31.82 -3.36
CA GLU A 9 -10.73 32.33 -4.15
C GLU A 9 -11.72 31.22 -4.54
N ALA A 10 -11.23 30.00 -4.78
CA ALA A 10 -12.05 28.87 -5.22
C ALA A 10 -13.03 28.36 -4.14
N ASP A 11 -14.19 27.85 -4.57
CA ASP A 11 -15.17 27.21 -3.68
C ASP A 11 -14.78 25.78 -3.30
N ALA A 12 -14.11 25.09 -4.22
CA ALA A 12 -13.58 23.75 -4.03
C ALA A 12 -12.16 23.70 -4.61
N VAL A 13 -11.25 23.06 -3.88
CA VAL A 13 -9.85 22.88 -4.28
C VAL A 13 -9.56 21.40 -4.42
N ILE A 14 -9.04 21.04 -5.60
CA ILE A 14 -8.64 19.69 -5.94
C ILE A 14 -7.14 19.71 -6.25
N VAL A 15 -6.35 18.92 -5.52
CA VAL A 15 -4.90 18.84 -5.69
C VAL A 15 -4.53 17.46 -6.20
N ALA A 16 -3.99 17.38 -7.41
CA ALA A 16 -3.44 16.15 -7.96
C ALA A 16 -1.96 16.02 -7.60
N ILE A 17 -1.61 14.92 -6.95
CA ILE A 17 -0.25 14.53 -6.56
C ILE A 17 0.04 13.11 -7.07
N GLY A 18 1.31 12.71 -7.09
CA GLY A 18 1.67 11.41 -7.64
C GLY A 18 3.13 11.28 -8.05
N ASN A 19 3.41 10.21 -8.77
CA ASN A 19 4.67 9.98 -9.46
C ASN A 19 4.45 9.81 -10.97
N ASP A 20 5.53 9.60 -11.70
CA ASP A 20 5.56 9.35 -13.14
C ASP A 20 6.54 8.21 -13.47
N LEU A 21 6.72 7.93 -14.76
CA LEU A 21 7.65 6.88 -15.23
C LEU A 21 9.13 7.20 -14.98
N GLY A 22 9.47 8.43 -14.57
CA GLY A 22 10.80 8.77 -14.08
C GLY A 22 11.06 8.24 -12.66
N TRP A 23 9.99 7.93 -11.92
CA TRP A 23 10.08 7.38 -10.56
C TRP A 23 10.25 5.86 -10.52
N ALA A 24 9.48 5.17 -11.35
CA ALA A 24 9.54 3.71 -11.51
C ALA A 24 9.12 3.33 -12.92
N ARG A 25 9.91 2.47 -13.57
CA ARG A 25 9.63 1.90 -14.90
C ARG A 25 10.40 0.61 -15.09
N GLU A 26 10.21 -0.04 -16.23
CA GLU A 26 11.03 -1.19 -16.61
C GLU A 26 12.54 -0.85 -16.52
N GLY A 27 13.29 -1.70 -15.81
CA GLY A 27 14.71 -1.50 -15.57
C GLY A 27 15.05 -0.38 -14.58
N HIS A 28 14.06 0.22 -13.90
CA HIS A 28 14.26 1.31 -12.96
C HIS A 28 13.31 1.20 -11.77
N ASP A 29 13.77 0.55 -10.71
CA ASP A 29 13.05 0.46 -9.45
C ASP A 29 13.06 1.81 -8.71
N ALA A 30 11.97 2.08 -7.97
CA ALA A 30 11.91 3.24 -7.10
C ALA A 30 12.95 3.13 -5.97
N HIS A 31 13.61 4.24 -5.65
CA HIS A 31 14.69 4.24 -4.65
C HIS A 31 14.16 3.93 -3.23
N PRO A 32 14.77 3.03 -2.44
CA PRO A 32 14.22 2.62 -1.13
C PRO A 32 14.00 3.76 -0.11
N LEU A 33 14.79 4.83 -0.18
CA LEU A 33 14.71 5.97 0.76
C LEU A 33 13.65 7.01 0.42
N TYR A 34 13.12 7.03 -0.79
CA TYR A 34 12.14 8.05 -1.19
C TYR A 34 10.96 7.44 -1.94
N GLY A 35 11.15 6.27 -2.53
CA GLY A 35 10.27 5.54 -3.44
C GLY A 35 8.94 5.12 -2.84
N THR A 36 8.86 5.05 -1.51
CA THR A 36 7.65 4.76 -0.74
C THR A 36 6.96 6.02 -0.23
N SER A 37 7.40 7.23 -0.56
CA SER A 37 6.77 8.46 -0.06
C SER A 37 6.43 9.47 -1.13
N VAL A 38 5.36 10.22 -0.88
CA VAL A 38 5.03 11.40 -1.68
C VAL A 38 6.18 12.41 -1.58
N PRO A 39 6.70 12.95 -2.70
CA PRO A 39 7.78 13.92 -2.66
C PRO A 39 7.48 15.12 -1.74
N THR A 40 8.46 15.56 -0.95
CA THR A 40 8.30 16.65 0.04
C THR A 40 7.74 17.93 -0.58
N ALA A 41 8.10 18.25 -1.82
CA ALA A 41 7.57 19.41 -2.53
C ALA A 41 6.04 19.32 -2.77
N GLN A 42 5.53 18.12 -3.09
CA GLN A 42 4.10 17.88 -3.25
C GLN A 42 3.37 17.93 -1.91
N LEU A 43 3.97 17.41 -0.83
CA LEU A 43 3.40 17.53 0.52
C LEU A 43 3.31 19.01 0.97
N LYS A 44 4.34 19.82 0.69
CA LYS A 44 4.31 21.27 0.94
C LYS A 44 3.21 21.96 0.11
N LEU A 45 3.00 21.54 -1.13
CA LEU A 45 1.92 22.06 -1.98
C LEU A 45 0.54 21.72 -1.38
N VAL A 46 0.32 20.46 -0.99
CA VAL A 46 -0.93 20.02 -0.35
C VAL A 46 -1.19 20.81 0.93
N SER A 47 -0.17 20.94 1.80
CA SER A 47 -0.29 21.72 3.04
C SER A 47 -0.61 23.19 2.77
N ALA A 48 0.08 23.83 1.83
CA ALA A 48 -0.17 25.24 1.50
C ALA A 48 -1.54 25.48 0.85
N ALA A 49 -2.01 24.55 0.01
CA ALA A 49 -3.35 24.62 -0.58
C ALA A 49 -4.43 24.38 0.48
N ALA A 50 -4.26 23.37 1.32
CA ALA A 50 -5.19 23.05 2.41
C ALA A 50 -5.28 24.15 3.47
N ALA A 51 -4.20 24.89 3.71
CA ALA A 51 -4.21 26.03 4.63
C ALA A 51 -4.88 27.28 4.04
N ALA A 52 -4.92 27.42 2.71
CA ALA A 52 -5.48 28.59 2.03
C ALA A 52 -6.93 28.40 1.59
N ALA A 53 -7.37 27.16 1.38
CA ALA A 53 -8.72 26.85 0.91
C ALA A 53 -9.80 27.20 1.94
N LYS A 54 -10.97 27.62 1.46
CA LYS A 54 -12.15 27.93 2.29
C LYS A 54 -12.75 26.69 2.96
N SER A 55 -12.54 25.52 2.39
CA SER A 55 -13.13 24.24 2.77
C SER A 55 -12.10 23.11 2.66
N PRO A 56 -12.33 21.95 3.32
CA PRO A 56 -11.42 20.82 3.21
C PRO A 56 -11.21 20.39 1.75
N ILE A 57 -9.94 20.24 1.37
CA ILE A 57 -9.56 19.98 -0.03
C ILE A 57 -9.72 18.50 -0.38
N THR A 58 -9.84 18.21 -1.67
CA THR A 58 -9.76 16.84 -2.20
C THR A 58 -8.39 16.58 -2.81
N VAL A 59 -7.73 15.51 -2.40
CA VAL A 59 -6.43 15.10 -2.94
C VAL A 59 -6.60 13.90 -3.86
N ILE A 60 -6.10 14.00 -5.09
CA ILE A 60 -6.08 12.89 -6.04
C ILE A 60 -4.66 12.36 -6.14
N VAL A 61 -4.49 11.05 -5.96
CA VAL A 61 -3.19 10.38 -5.98
C VAL A 61 -3.05 9.53 -7.24
N PHE A 62 -2.16 9.97 -8.12
CA PHE A 62 -1.76 9.29 -9.36
C PHE A 62 -0.48 8.50 -9.12
N THR A 63 -0.59 7.20 -8.94
CA THR A 63 0.59 6.35 -8.75
C THR A 63 0.31 4.90 -9.13
N ALA A 64 1.32 4.26 -9.73
CA ALA A 64 1.33 2.81 -9.93
C ALA A 64 1.85 2.05 -8.70
N SER A 65 2.72 2.70 -7.92
CA SER A 65 3.36 2.13 -6.74
C SER A 65 2.72 2.70 -5.46
N PRO A 66 2.60 1.93 -4.38
CA PRO A 66 2.04 2.45 -3.13
C PRO A 66 2.96 3.55 -2.57
N LEU A 67 2.44 4.78 -2.50
CA LEU A 67 3.09 5.92 -1.86
C LEU A 67 2.49 6.12 -0.47
N ASP A 68 3.35 6.32 0.52
CA ASP A 68 2.98 6.71 1.88
C ASP A 68 2.33 8.10 1.84
N ILE A 69 1.03 8.09 2.10
CA ILE A 69 0.16 9.26 2.16
C ILE A 69 -0.21 9.62 3.60
N SER A 70 0.52 9.13 4.61
CA SER A 70 0.23 9.38 6.03
C SER A 70 0.09 10.87 6.32
N ALA A 71 1.01 11.69 5.81
CA ALA A 71 0.99 13.15 5.98
C ALA A 71 -0.26 13.82 5.37
N VAL A 72 -0.84 13.23 4.31
CA VAL A 72 -2.08 13.70 3.71
C VAL A 72 -3.28 13.29 4.55
N LEU A 73 -3.30 12.04 5.04
CA LEU A 73 -4.40 11.47 5.81
C LEU A 73 -4.56 12.11 7.20
N VAL A 74 -3.48 12.57 7.82
CA VAL A 74 -3.53 13.23 9.15
C VAL A 74 -3.87 14.71 9.07
N ASN A 75 -3.89 15.31 7.88
CA ASN A 75 -4.18 16.73 7.72
C ASN A 75 -5.71 16.97 7.83
N PRO A 76 -6.20 17.71 8.85
CA PRO A 76 -7.63 17.91 9.06
C PRO A 76 -8.30 18.73 7.94
N ASN A 77 -7.52 19.48 7.17
CA ASN A 77 -8.01 20.27 6.04
C ASN A 77 -8.04 19.47 4.73
N VAL A 78 -7.79 18.16 4.78
CA VAL A 78 -8.00 17.24 3.65
C VAL A 78 -9.28 16.44 3.91
N GLY A 79 -10.33 16.75 3.15
CA GLY A 79 -11.64 16.12 3.32
C GLY A 79 -11.78 14.78 2.62
N ALA A 80 -11.03 14.55 1.54
CA ALA A 80 -11.08 13.32 0.77
C ALA A 80 -9.75 13.02 0.07
N VAL A 81 -9.45 11.74 -0.08
CA VAL A 81 -8.33 11.23 -0.88
C VAL A 81 -8.85 10.20 -1.88
N ILE A 82 -8.52 10.37 -3.16
CA ILE A 82 -8.91 9.45 -4.24
C ILE A 82 -7.64 8.90 -4.88
N HIS A 83 -7.43 7.59 -4.77
CA HIS A 83 -6.36 6.89 -5.46
C HIS A 83 -6.85 6.42 -6.83
N VAL A 84 -6.24 6.90 -7.91
CA VAL A 84 -6.70 6.63 -9.29
C VAL A 84 -5.78 5.68 -10.06
N GLY A 85 -4.70 5.21 -9.44
CA GLY A 85 -3.70 4.38 -10.11
C GLY A 85 -2.83 5.22 -11.05
N PHE A 86 -2.33 4.61 -12.11
CA PHE A 86 -1.60 5.28 -13.18
C PHE A 86 -2.36 5.18 -14.51
N PRO A 87 -3.44 5.96 -14.68
CA PRO A 87 -4.24 5.95 -15.92
C PRO A 87 -3.39 6.49 -17.07
N ALA A 88 -3.04 5.63 -18.03
CA ALA A 88 -2.05 5.93 -19.06
C ALA A 88 -2.40 7.16 -19.93
N LEU A 89 -3.55 7.13 -20.62
CA LEU A 89 -3.89 8.14 -21.64
C LEU A 89 -4.94 9.17 -21.17
N ALA A 90 -5.95 8.75 -20.40
CA ALA A 90 -7.02 9.64 -19.95
C ALA A 90 -7.67 9.16 -18.65
N VAL A 91 -8.22 10.11 -17.88
CA VAL A 91 -8.87 9.90 -16.58
C VAL A 91 -10.36 10.27 -16.64
N LEU A 92 -11.05 9.84 -17.69
CA LEU A 92 -12.40 10.30 -18.02
C LEU A 92 -13.45 9.99 -16.93
N GLY A 93 -13.21 8.98 -16.10
CA GLY A 93 -14.12 8.56 -15.03
C GLY A 93 -14.06 9.39 -13.74
N LEU A 94 -13.05 10.23 -13.56
CA LEU A 94 -12.82 10.92 -12.28
C LEU A 94 -13.84 12.03 -12.01
N GLY A 95 -14.23 12.81 -13.03
CA GLY A 95 -15.25 13.85 -12.90
C GLY A 95 -16.59 13.30 -12.38
N PRO A 96 -17.19 12.29 -13.04
CA PRO A 96 -18.42 11.66 -12.56
C PRO A 96 -18.34 11.10 -11.12
N LEU A 97 -17.16 10.67 -10.66
CA LEU A 97 -16.98 10.27 -9.26
C LEU A 97 -17.02 11.49 -8.34
N LEU A 98 -16.23 12.52 -8.63
CA LEU A 98 -16.15 13.74 -7.81
C LEU A 98 -17.51 14.44 -7.65
N TYR A 99 -18.32 14.48 -8.70
CA TYR A 99 -19.66 15.07 -8.67
C TYR A 99 -20.75 14.11 -8.17
N GLY A 100 -20.41 12.87 -7.81
CA GLY A 100 -21.39 11.90 -7.29
C GLY A 100 -22.33 11.29 -8.33
N HIS A 101 -22.09 11.51 -9.63
CA HIS A 101 -22.84 10.85 -10.70
C HIS A 101 -22.64 9.32 -10.71
N ARG A 102 -21.50 8.85 -10.17
CA ARG A 102 -21.19 7.45 -9.93
C ARG A 102 -20.58 7.29 -8.54
N SER A 103 -20.91 6.20 -7.85
CA SER A 103 -20.29 5.88 -6.56
C SER A 103 -18.98 5.12 -6.78
N PRO A 104 -17.89 5.46 -6.06
CA PRO A 104 -16.69 4.65 -6.07
C PRO A 104 -16.96 3.27 -5.44
N ALA A 105 -16.40 2.23 -6.07
CA ALA A 105 -16.43 0.85 -5.56
C ALA A 105 -15.06 0.16 -5.62
N GLY A 106 -14.02 0.91 -6.04
CA GLY A 106 -12.65 0.40 -6.12
C GLY A 106 -12.07 0.11 -4.74
N ARG A 107 -11.22 -0.92 -4.68
CA ARG A 107 -10.49 -1.32 -3.48
C ARG A 107 -9.01 -1.45 -3.80
N LEU A 108 -8.16 -1.12 -2.84
CA LEU A 108 -6.71 -1.25 -3.02
C LEU A 108 -6.30 -2.70 -3.24
N ILE A 109 -5.51 -2.93 -4.29
CA ILE A 109 -4.91 -4.24 -4.60
C ILE A 109 -3.48 -4.38 -4.06
N GLN A 110 -2.97 -3.35 -3.39
CA GLN A 110 -1.66 -3.30 -2.76
C GLN A 110 -1.81 -2.72 -1.35
N THR A 111 -0.97 -3.17 -0.43
CA THR A 111 -0.85 -2.53 0.89
C THR A 111 -0.04 -1.24 0.72
N ILE A 112 -0.55 -0.12 1.25
CA ILE A 112 0.25 1.10 1.38
C ILE A 112 1.03 1.00 2.70
N TYR A 113 2.33 0.84 2.58
CA TYR A 113 3.25 0.76 3.70
C TYR A 113 3.65 2.16 4.19
N PRO A 114 4.05 2.30 5.47
CA PRO A 114 4.75 3.49 5.92
C PRO A 114 6.09 3.63 5.17
N HIS A 115 6.57 4.87 5.06
CA HIS A 115 7.80 5.22 4.35
C HIS A 115 8.96 4.28 4.68
N ASP A 116 9.16 3.99 5.96
CA ASP A 116 10.31 3.27 6.49
C ASP A 116 10.35 1.79 6.11
N PHE A 117 9.25 1.21 5.63
CA PHE A 117 9.20 -0.20 5.21
C PHE A 117 10.27 -0.56 4.18
N ALA A 118 10.47 0.28 3.15
CA ALA A 118 11.48 0.02 2.12
C ALA A 118 12.92 0.13 2.64
N ALA A 119 13.14 0.76 3.79
CA ALA A 119 14.43 0.78 4.47
C ALA A 119 14.62 -0.43 5.41
N GLN A 120 13.56 -1.19 5.72
CA GLN A 120 13.61 -2.34 6.63
C GLN A 120 13.86 -3.67 5.89
N VAL A 121 13.36 -3.83 4.66
CA VAL A 121 13.48 -5.08 3.91
C VAL A 121 14.10 -4.86 2.53
N SER A 122 15.16 -5.60 2.24
CA SER A 122 15.78 -5.61 0.91
C SER A 122 14.81 -6.14 -0.12
N ILE A 123 14.70 -5.47 -1.27
CA ILE A 123 13.86 -5.94 -2.40
C ILE A 123 14.25 -7.36 -2.85
N PHE A 124 15.52 -7.74 -2.66
CA PHE A 124 16.06 -9.06 -2.97
C PHE A 124 15.74 -10.14 -1.92
N ASP A 125 15.29 -9.76 -0.73
CA ASP A 125 14.82 -10.74 0.27
C ASP A 125 13.44 -11.27 -0.13
N MET A 126 13.41 -12.48 -0.67
CA MET A 126 12.18 -13.14 -1.12
C MET A 126 11.40 -13.81 0.01
N ASN A 127 11.90 -13.78 1.26
CA ASN A 127 11.16 -14.31 2.39
C ASN A 127 9.91 -13.47 2.63
N MET A 128 8.74 -14.12 2.49
CA MET A 128 7.46 -13.44 2.68
C MET A 128 7.09 -13.30 4.15
N ARG A 129 7.52 -14.25 4.99
CA ARG A 129 7.25 -14.27 6.43
C ARG A 129 8.23 -13.38 7.18
N PRO A 130 7.83 -12.82 8.34
CA PRO A 130 8.74 -12.06 9.17
C PRO A 130 9.89 -12.94 9.68
N GLY A 131 11.10 -12.38 9.75
CA GLY A 131 12.29 -13.12 10.15
C GLY A 131 13.59 -12.37 9.82
N LEU A 132 14.73 -12.97 10.16
CA LEU A 132 16.04 -12.41 9.82
C LEU A 132 16.23 -12.42 8.29
N SER A 133 16.55 -11.25 7.72
CA SER A 133 16.90 -11.15 6.30
C SER A 133 18.35 -11.60 6.09
N ALA A 134 18.58 -12.47 5.11
CA ALA A 134 19.92 -12.81 4.66
C ALA A 134 20.63 -11.63 3.96
N PHE A 135 19.86 -10.66 3.49
CA PHE A 135 20.31 -9.48 2.77
C PHE A 135 20.58 -8.30 3.73
N PRO A 136 21.62 -7.51 3.47
CA PRO A 136 21.94 -6.33 4.26
C PRO A 136 20.84 -5.26 4.17
N ALA A 137 20.84 -4.35 5.13
CA ALA A 137 19.93 -3.21 5.18
C ALA A 137 19.96 -2.41 3.85
N PRO A 138 18.80 -2.12 3.23
CA PRO A 138 18.68 -1.42 1.93
C PRO A 138 19.37 -0.06 1.85
N ASN A 139 19.55 0.62 2.99
CA ASN A 139 20.06 1.97 3.10
C ASN A 139 21.50 2.05 3.63
N CYS A 140 22.18 0.92 3.77
CA CYS A 140 23.54 0.89 4.27
C CYS A 140 24.53 1.45 3.23
N THR A 141 25.38 2.39 3.66
CA THR A 141 26.42 3.01 2.83
C THR A 141 27.80 2.37 2.98
N LEU A 142 27.92 1.41 3.90
CA LEU A 142 29.15 0.64 4.11
C LEU A 142 29.32 -0.43 3.02
N PRO A 143 30.53 -1.00 2.85
CA PRO A 143 30.71 -2.21 2.05
C PRO A 143 29.70 -3.30 2.48
N ARG A 144 29.17 -4.05 1.50
CA ARG A 144 28.06 -4.99 1.69
C ARG A 144 28.28 -5.97 2.84
N GLU A 145 29.53 -6.39 3.04
CA GLU A 145 29.97 -7.35 4.05
C GLU A 145 29.89 -6.78 5.48
N GLN A 146 29.94 -5.45 5.61
CA GLN A 146 29.92 -4.72 6.87
C GLN A 146 28.52 -4.20 7.22
N CYS A 147 27.58 -4.33 6.29
CA CYS A 147 26.21 -3.85 6.50
C CYS A 147 25.44 -4.77 7.46
N PRO A 148 24.76 -4.20 8.47
CA PRO A 148 23.92 -4.99 9.36
C PRO A 148 22.78 -5.63 8.57
N ARG A 149 22.44 -6.86 8.96
CA ARG A 149 21.23 -7.53 8.48
C ARG A 149 20.04 -7.02 9.29
N THR A 150 18.92 -6.80 8.61
CA THR A 150 17.68 -6.34 9.23
C THR A 150 16.72 -7.50 9.46
N THR A 151 15.74 -7.29 10.33
CA THR A 151 14.60 -8.18 10.44
C THR A 151 13.56 -7.75 9.40
N ASN A 152 13.22 -8.66 8.49
CA ASN A 152 12.10 -8.51 7.58
C ASN A 152 10.79 -8.51 8.40
N PRO A 153 9.96 -7.45 8.32
CA PRO A 153 8.70 -7.35 9.07
C PRO A 153 7.55 -8.16 8.43
N GLY A 154 7.85 -8.99 7.43
CA GLY A 154 6.89 -9.70 6.60
C GLY A 154 6.41 -8.84 5.43
N ARG A 155 6.09 -9.49 4.32
CA ARG A 155 5.68 -8.85 3.07
C ARG A 155 4.22 -9.14 2.75
N THR A 156 3.58 -8.24 2.00
CA THR A 156 2.15 -8.25 1.64
C THR A 156 1.20 -8.11 2.83
N HIS A 157 -0.09 -7.93 2.57
CA HIS A 157 -1.13 -7.92 3.59
C HIS A 157 -1.21 -9.20 4.43
N ARG A 158 -0.69 -10.33 3.92
CA ARG A 158 -0.79 -11.63 4.58
C ARG A 158 0.20 -11.81 5.71
N PHE A 159 1.40 -11.25 5.59
CA PHE A 159 2.51 -11.52 6.52
C PHE A 159 3.10 -10.27 7.16
N TYR A 160 2.82 -9.08 6.65
CA TYR A 160 3.29 -7.85 7.26
C TYR A 160 2.72 -7.70 8.67
N THR A 161 3.61 -7.58 9.65
CA THR A 161 3.25 -7.46 11.07
C THR A 161 3.18 -6.02 11.56
N GLY A 162 3.59 -5.06 10.73
CA GLY A 162 3.47 -3.64 11.03
C GLY A 162 2.07 -3.09 10.73
N LYS A 163 1.88 -1.80 10.97
CA LYS A 163 0.63 -1.11 10.69
C LYS A 163 0.66 -0.50 9.29
N PRO A 164 -0.21 -0.92 8.36
CA PRO A 164 -0.28 -0.28 7.05
C PRO A 164 -0.86 1.13 7.17
N VAL A 165 -0.44 2.03 6.27
CA VAL A 165 -1.03 3.37 6.12
C VAL A 165 -2.45 3.22 5.58
N VAL A 166 -2.60 2.39 4.53
CA VAL A 166 -3.90 1.94 4.03
C VAL A 166 -3.81 0.44 3.75
N PRO A 167 -4.69 -0.40 4.34
CA PRO A 167 -4.59 -1.84 4.17
C PRO A 167 -5.07 -2.29 2.78
N PHE A 168 -4.57 -3.44 2.33
CA PHE A 168 -5.10 -4.14 1.17
C PHE A 168 -6.61 -4.35 1.28
N GLY A 169 -7.34 -4.21 0.18
CA GLY A 169 -8.80 -4.36 0.12
C GLY A 169 -9.59 -3.16 0.65
N PHE A 170 -8.92 -2.13 1.18
CA PHE A 170 -9.57 -0.92 1.64
C PHE A 170 -10.15 -0.12 0.47
N GLY A 171 -11.36 0.39 0.65
CA GLY A 171 -12.08 1.20 -0.31
C GLY A 171 -13.40 1.65 0.28
N LEU A 172 -13.74 2.92 0.05
CA LEU A 172 -14.97 3.55 0.53
C LEU A 172 -15.99 3.66 -0.61
N SER A 173 -17.23 3.94 -0.23
CA SER A 173 -18.36 4.20 -1.14
C SER A 173 -19.09 5.45 -0.64
N TYR A 174 -19.94 6.05 -1.48
CA TYR A 174 -20.84 7.14 -1.07
C TYR A 174 -22.07 6.64 -0.29
N SER A 175 -22.16 5.34 -0.01
CA SER A 175 -23.22 4.73 0.78
C SER A 175 -22.66 3.78 1.85
N SER A 176 -23.52 3.40 2.78
CA SER A 176 -23.22 2.51 3.89
C SER A 176 -23.78 1.10 3.62
N PHE A 177 -23.00 0.09 3.95
CA PHE A 177 -23.39 -1.32 3.79
C PHE A 177 -23.46 -2.01 5.15
N LYS A 178 -24.48 -2.85 5.34
CA LYS A 178 -24.61 -3.76 6.48
C LYS A 178 -24.58 -5.19 5.96
N TYR A 179 -23.68 -6.01 6.50
CA TYR A 179 -23.54 -7.41 6.14
C TYR A 179 -24.15 -8.29 7.23
N SER A 180 -24.84 -9.35 6.83
CA SER A 180 -25.34 -10.40 7.72
C SER A 180 -25.07 -11.75 7.10
N PHE A 181 -24.69 -12.73 7.92
CA PHE A 181 -24.63 -14.11 7.48
C PHE A 181 -26.05 -14.62 7.20
N THR A 182 -26.24 -15.32 6.09
CA THR A 182 -27.52 -15.98 5.79
C THR A 182 -27.65 -17.32 6.50
N ASN A 183 -26.51 -17.98 6.76
CA ASN A 183 -26.41 -19.25 7.47
C ASN A 183 -25.31 -19.15 8.51
N GLU A 184 -25.49 -19.79 9.67
CA GLU A 184 -24.39 -19.96 10.61
C GLU A 184 -23.36 -20.95 10.06
N PRO A 185 -22.05 -20.69 10.25
CA PRO A 185 -21.04 -21.69 9.95
C PRO A 185 -21.28 -22.93 10.84
N PRO A 186 -20.98 -24.14 10.35
CA PRO A 186 -21.10 -25.34 11.16
C PRO A 186 -20.23 -25.21 12.42
N PRO A 187 -20.69 -25.72 13.58
CA PRO A 187 -19.99 -25.58 14.86
C PRO A 187 -18.62 -26.29 14.87
N ALA A 188 -18.44 -27.25 13.96
CA ALA A 188 -17.18 -27.92 13.72
C ALA A 188 -16.94 -28.06 12.21
N LEU A 189 -15.71 -27.77 11.78
CA LEU A 189 -15.22 -28.07 10.44
C LEU A 189 -14.43 -29.38 10.52
N SER A 190 -14.85 -30.43 9.81
CA SER A 190 -14.05 -31.67 9.73
C SER A 190 -12.75 -31.39 8.99
N LEU A 191 -11.63 -31.80 9.60
CA LEU A 191 -10.31 -31.78 8.97
C LEU A 191 -10.01 -33.06 8.17
N ASP A 192 -10.95 -34.00 8.09
CA ASP A 192 -10.72 -35.29 7.41
C ASP A 192 -10.46 -35.13 5.91
N PRO A 193 -11.11 -34.21 5.16
CA PRO A 193 -10.74 -33.93 3.78
C PRO A 193 -9.28 -33.47 3.66
N LEU A 194 -8.81 -32.61 4.58
CA LEU A 194 -7.41 -32.16 4.61
C LEU A 194 -6.47 -33.32 4.96
N ARG A 195 -6.81 -34.16 5.93
CA ARG A 195 -6.01 -35.34 6.30
C ARG A 195 -5.89 -36.31 5.11
N ARG A 196 -7.00 -36.65 4.47
CA ARG A 196 -6.99 -37.50 3.26
C ARG A 196 -6.16 -36.90 2.13
N LEU A 197 -6.24 -35.59 1.93
CA LEU A 197 -5.42 -34.88 0.94
C LEU A 197 -3.93 -35.03 1.28
N LEU A 198 -3.55 -34.82 2.54
CA LEU A 198 -2.17 -34.96 3.02
C LEU A 198 -1.66 -36.41 2.90
N ASP A 199 -2.47 -37.40 3.26
CA ASP A 199 -2.14 -38.82 3.14
C ASP A 199 -1.94 -39.23 1.68
N HIS A 200 -2.82 -38.77 0.78
CA HIS A 200 -2.69 -39.00 -0.66
C HIS A 200 -1.42 -38.35 -1.22
N HIS A 201 -1.11 -37.11 -0.81
CA HIS A 201 0.13 -36.43 -1.20
C HIS A 201 1.36 -37.18 -0.72
N ALA A 202 1.38 -37.63 0.54
CA ALA A 202 2.47 -38.41 1.11
C ALA A 202 2.67 -39.74 0.35
N ALA A 203 1.58 -40.48 0.09
CA ALA A 203 1.62 -41.72 -0.68
C ALA A 203 2.08 -41.51 -2.14
N SER A 204 1.79 -40.35 -2.72
CA SER A 204 2.23 -39.97 -4.08
C SER A 204 3.67 -39.43 -4.15
N GLY A 205 4.42 -39.41 -3.04
CA GLY A 205 5.77 -38.85 -2.97
C GLY A 205 5.83 -37.33 -3.13
N ARG A 206 4.69 -36.64 -3.01
CA ARG A 206 4.54 -35.18 -3.10
C ARG A 206 4.43 -34.58 -1.71
N THR A 207 5.44 -34.78 -0.87
CA THR A 207 5.46 -34.20 0.47
C THR A 207 5.91 -32.74 0.41
N PHE A 208 5.13 -31.85 1.04
CA PHE A 208 5.72 -30.60 1.53
C PHE A 208 6.83 -30.98 2.52
N LEU A 209 7.99 -30.31 2.43
CA LEU A 209 9.13 -30.56 3.32
C LEU A 209 8.63 -30.68 4.76
N SER A 210 8.72 -31.89 5.32
CA SER A 210 8.35 -32.10 6.71
C SER A 210 9.35 -31.34 7.58
N LYS A 211 8.87 -30.76 8.68
CA LYS A 211 9.70 -30.08 9.68
C LYS A 211 10.84 -30.96 10.25
N ALA A 212 10.88 -32.26 9.94
CA ALA A 212 11.90 -33.19 10.40
C ALA A 212 13.31 -32.93 9.80
N GLY A 213 13.45 -32.05 8.82
CA GLY A 213 14.75 -31.66 8.25
C GLY A 213 15.34 -30.36 8.80
N ALA A 214 14.65 -29.60 9.66
CA ALA A 214 15.13 -28.31 10.18
C ALA A 214 15.99 -28.47 11.46
N ALA A 215 16.87 -29.47 11.47
CA ALA A 215 17.90 -29.62 12.49
C ALA A 215 19.27 -29.40 11.85
N LYS A 216 19.93 -28.30 12.26
CA LYS A 216 21.31 -27.88 12.00
C LYS A 216 21.63 -27.39 10.57
N GLU A 217 21.65 -26.07 10.43
CA GLU A 217 22.86 -25.30 10.08
C GLU A 217 22.70 -23.85 10.55
#